data_AF-A0A1J9QZP7-F1
#
_entry.id   AF-A0A1J9QZP7-F1
#
_cell.length_a   1.000
_cell.length_b   1.000
_cell.length_c   1.000
_cell.angle_alpha   90.00
_cell.angle_beta   90.00
_cell.angle_gamma   90.00
#
_symmetry.space_group_name_H-M   'P 1'
#
loop_
_entity.id
_entity.type
_entity.pdbx_description
1 polymer ?
#
loop_
_entity_poly.entity_id
_entity_poly.type
_entity_poly.pdbx_seq_one_letter_code
_entity_poly.pdbx_strand_id
1 'polypeptide(L)'
;EAILSSSTLKRKIEDHQGSSPTHIFNIIDLQAKGISKLAHEMVLLQAETKELRTANERLSKRRRTKKTRLQDGGSLSLQEAIVLMGDRGLGGQDCEETTASGGRTSGGERRVRLCSNCKKPGHNARTCQVVLEMSEESDSE
;
A
#
# COMPACT_ATOMS: atom_id res chain seq x y z
N GLU A 1 -9.80 -5.46 36.53
CA GLU A 1 -11.20 -5.95 36.41
C GLU A 1 -11.35 -7.47 36.50
N ALA A 2 -10.56 -8.29 35.79
CA ALA A 2 -10.71 -9.77 35.85
C ALA A 2 -10.49 -10.40 37.25
N ILE A 3 -9.66 -9.81 38.10
CA ILE A 3 -9.43 -10.29 39.48
C ILE A 3 -10.66 -10.00 40.38
N LEU A 4 -11.42 -8.93 40.07
CA LEU A 4 -12.66 -8.57 40.76
C LEU A 4 -13.83 -9.51 40.40
N SER A 5 -13.82 -10.15 39.23
CA SER A 5 -14.83 -11.16 38.86
C SER A 5 -14.56 -12.53 39.49
N SER A 6 -13.30 -12.93 39.65
CA SER A 6 -12.97 -14.22 40.27
C SER A 6 -13.32 -14.25 41.77
N SER A 7 -13.03 -13.19 42.51
CA SER A 7 -13.33 -13.13 43.96
C SER A 7 -14.82 -13.11 44.26
N THR A 8 -15.62 -12.45 43.42
CA THR A 8 -17.08 -12.42 43.53
C THR A 8 -17.73 -13.74 43.16
N LEU A 9 -17.21 -14.45 42.15
CA LEU A 9 -17.67 -15.80 41.81
C LEU A 9 -17.32 -16.81 42.91
N LYS A 10 -16.09 -16.78 43.45
CA LYS A 10 -15.68 -17.65 44.55
C LYS A 10 -16.58 -17.49 45.78
N ARG A 11 -16.85 -16.25 46.18
CA ARG A 11 -17.75 -15.94 47.29
C ARG A 11 -19.18 -16.46 47.03
N LYS A 12 -19.71 -16.28 45.82
CA LYS A 12 -21.04 -16.80 45.46
C LYS A 12 -21.13 -18.33 45.50
N ILE A 13 -20.03 -19.02 45.22
CA ILE A 13 -19.95 -20.49 45.33
C ILE A 13 -19.89 -20.90 46.81
N GLU A 14 -19.11 -20.18 47.62
CA GLU A 14 -18.95 -20.43 49.07
C GLU A 14 -20.26 -20.18 49.85
N ASP A 15 -21.00 -19.12 49.50
CA ASP A 15 -22.23 -18.71 50.19
C ASP A 15 -23.48 -19.50 49.74
N HIS A 16 -23.35 -20.40 48.77
CA HIS A 16 -24.49 -21.13 48.20
C HIS A 16 -25.02 -22.23 49.14
N GLN A 17 -26.27 -22.10 49.58
CA GLN A 17 -26.95 -23.08 50.43
C GLN A 17 -28.35 -23.41 49.89
N GLY A 18 -28.69 -24.71 49.81
CA GLY A 18 -30.06 -25.21 49.67
C GLY A 18 -30.81 -25.00 48.33
N SER A 19 -30.17 -24.41 47.31
CA SER A 19 -30.75 -24.29 45.95
C SER A 19 -29.83 -24.94 44.89
N SER A 20 -30.15 -24.89 43.59
CA SER A 20 -29.25 -25.41 42.55
C SER A 20 -28.24 -24.35 42.07
N PRO A 21 -26.93 -24.67 41.96
CA PRO A 21 -25.90 -23.71 41.54
C PRO A 21 -25.87 -23.42 40.02
N THR A 22 -26.86 -23.89 39.26
CA THR A 22 -26.93 -23.79 37.78
C THR A 22 -26.68 -22.39 37.24
N HIS A 23 -27.22 -21.35 37.87
CA HIS A 23 -27.02 -19.97 37.41
C HIS A 23 -25.55 -19.52 37.49
N ILE A 24 -24.78 -20.00 38.47
CA ILE A 24 -23.35 -19.69 38.60
C ILE A 24 -22.57 -20.35 37.46
N PHE A 25 -22.87 -21.60 37.11
CA PHE A 25 -22.24 -22.30 35.99
C PHE A 25 -22.52 -21.62 34.66
N ASN A 26 -23.75 -21.15 34.42
CA ASN A 26 -24.08 -20.42 33.20
C ASN A 26 -23.24 -19.15 33.01
N ILE A 27 -22.94 -18.43 34.11
CA ILE A 27 -22.08 -17.25 34.07
C ILE A 27 -20.64 -17.64 33.72
N ILE A 28 -20.12 -18.72 34.32
CA ILE A 28 -18.77 -19.23 34.05
C ILE A 28 -18.65 -19.67 32.59
N ASP A 29 -19.65 -20.38 32.05
CA ASP A 29 -19.67 -20.82 30.66
C ASP A 29 -19.71 -19.63 29.69
N LEU A 30 -20.50 -18.60 30.01
CA LEU A 30 -20.54 -17.38 29.21
C LEU A 30 -19.18 -16.67 29.21
N GLN A 31 -18.52 -16.60 30.36
CA GLN A 31 -17.18 -16.04 30.48
C GLN A 31 -16.15 -16.86 29.70
N ALA A 32 -16.18 -18.19 29.79
CA ALA A 32 -15.28 -19.07 29.04
C ALA A 32 -15.42 -18.87 27.52
N LYS A 33 -16.66 -18.74 27.03
CA LYS A 33 -16.95 -18.41 25.62
C LYS A 33 -16.40 -17.04 25.23
N GLY A 34 -16.57 -16.03 26.09
CA GLY A 34 -16.04 -14.69 25.87
C GLY A 34 -14.51 -14.66 25.81
N ILE A 35 -13.84 -15.31 26.76
CA ILE A 35 -12.38 -15.43 26.81
C ILE A 35 -11.86 -16.16 25.57
N SER A 36 -12.55 -17.21 25.13
CA SER A 36 -12.16 -17.95 23.92
C SER A 36 -12.18 -17.05 22.68
N LYS A 37 -13.21 -16.21 22.52
CA LYS A 37 -13.29 -15.22 21.43
C LYS A 37 -12.14 -14.21 21.50
N LEU A 38 -11.91 -13.63 22.68
CA LEU A 38 -10.82 -12.67 22.89
C LEU A 38 -9.44 -13.29 22.66
N ALA A 39 -9.24 -14.57 23.00
CA ALA A 39 -7.99 -15.27 22.77
C ALA A 39 -7.71 -15.42 21.26
N HIS A 40 -8.73 -15.79 20.47
CA HIS A 40 -8.60 -15.84 19.02
C HIS A 40 -8.25 -14.47 18.43
N GLU A 41 -8.97 -13.42 18.83
CA GLU A 41 -8.67 -12.04 18.40
C GLU A 41 -7.25 -11.61 18.80
N MET A 42 -6.82 -11.93 20.03
CA MET A 42 -5.48 -11.60 20.52
C MET A 42 -4.40 -12.28 19.69
N VAL A 43 -4.59 -13.53 19.25
CA VAL A 43 -3.65 -14.22 18.36
C VAL A 43 -3.54 -13.51 17.01
N LEU A 44 -4.67 -13.09 16.42
CA LEU A 44 -4.68 -12.35 15.15
C LEU A 44 -3.94 -11.01 15.29
N LEU A 45 -4.23 -10.26 16.34
CA LEU A 45 -3.56 -8.98 16.63
C LEU A 45 -2.06 -9.18 16.90
N GLN A 46 -1.67 -10.26 17.58
CA GLN A 46 -0.26 -10.57 17.81
C GLN A 46 0.47 -10.93 16.51
N ALA A 47 -0.19 -11.58 15.56
CA ALA A 47 0.38 -11.84 14.24
C ALA A 47 0.58 -10.53 13.46
N GLU A 48 -0.46 -9.70 13.36
CA GLU A 48 -0.39 -8.42 12.65
C GLU A 48 0.66 -7.49 13.26
N THR A 49 0.72 -7.36 14.58
CA THR A 49 1.72 -6.53 15.25
C THR A 49 3.15 -7.00 15.00
N LYS A 50 3.39 -8.31 14.87
CA LYS A 50 4.70 -8.85 14.48
C LYS A 50 5.03 -8.45 13.05
N GLU A 51 4.11 -8.64 12.11
CA GLU A 51 4.29 -8.27 10.71
C GLU A 51 4.59 -6.77 10.56
N LEU A 52 3.78 -5.91 11.18
CA LEU A 52 3.97 -4.46 11.18
C LEU A 52 5.32 -4.04 11.76
N ARG A 53 5.78 -4.69 12.83
CA ARG A 53 7.11 -4.41 13.41
C ARG A 53 8.23 -4.77 12.44
N THR A 54 8.16 -5.94 11.79
CA THR A 54 9.17 -6.34 10.80
C THR A 54 9.19 -5.42 9.58
N ALA A 55 8.01 -5.02 9.09
CA ALA A 55 7.88 -4.07 7.98
C ALA A 55 8.45 -2.70 8.34
N ASN A 56 8.16 -2.20 9.55
CA ASN A 56 8.70 -0.94 10.05
C ASN A 56 10.22 -0.98 10.22
N GLU A 57 10.77 -2.09 10.68
CA GLU A 57 12.22 -2.26 10.79
C GLU A 57 12.88 -2.21 9.40
N ARG A 58 12.30 -2.91 8.41
CA ARG A 58 12.77 -2.89 7.02
C ARG A 58 12.71 -1.48 6.42
N LEU A 59 11.60 -0.78 6.61
CA LEU A 59 11.44 0.61 6.15
C LEU A 59 12.44 1.54 6.84
N SER A 60 12.65 1.36 8.14
CA SER A 60 13.62 2.15 8.92
C SER A 60 15.04 1.93 8.43
N LYS A 61 15.46 0.68 8.16
CA LYS A 61 16.76 0.36 7.56
C LYS A 61 16.92 1.01 6.18
N ARG A 62 15.88 0.96 5.33
CA ARG A 62 15.89 1.62 4.01
C ARG A 62 16.01 3.14 4.12
N ARG A 63 15.30 3.76 5.08
CA ARG A 63 15.39 5.22 5.31
C ARG A 63 16.78 5.61 5.81
N ARG A 64 17.36 4.82 6.72
CA ARG A 64 18.72 5.04 7.23
C ARG A 64 19.77 4.94 6.13
N THR A 65 19.77 3.87 5.34
CA THR A 65 20.71 3.71 4.22
C THR A 65 20.60 4.85 3.20
N LYS A 66 19.38 5.27 2.83
CA LYS A 66 19.18 6.43 1.97
C LYS A 66 19.74 7.71 2.61
N LYS A 67 19.50 7.93 3.90
CA LYS A 67 20.03 9.09 4.64
C LYS A 67 21.55 9.08 4.66
N THR A 68 22.18 7.95 5.01
CA THR A 68 23.64 7.80 5.02
C THR A 68 24.22 8.05 3.64
N ARG A 69 23.66 7.47 2.56
CA ARG A 69 24.11 7.75 1.19
C ARG A 69 24.04 9.23 0.81
N LEU A 70 23.00 9.94 1.27
CA LEU A 70 22.87 11.38 1.02
C LEU A 70 23.87 12.20 1.87
N GLN A 71 24.19 11.76 3.09
CA GLN A 71 25.20 12.39 3.94
C GLN A 71 26.62 12.16 3.39
N ASP A 72 26.95 10.93 2.99
CA ASP A 72 28.25 10.56 2.42
C ASP A 72 28.48 11.22 1.06
N GLY A 73 27.41 11.44 0.28
CA GLY A 73 27.48 12.17 -0.98
C GLY A 73 27.79 13.67 -0.83
N GLY A 74 27.80 14.19 0.40
CA GLY A 74 28.04 15.60 0.70
C GLY A 74 26.97 16.55 0.13
N SER A 75 27.07 17.82 0.50
CA SER A 75 26.40 18.89 -0.23
C SER A 75 27.35 19.38 -1.32
N LEU A 76 26.98 19.19 -2.58
CA LEU A 76 27.77 19.64 -3.72
C LEU A 76 27.87 21.18 -3.67
N SER A 77 29.08 21.72 -3.58
CA SER A 77 29.29 23.17 -3.51
C SER A 77 28.99 23.83 -4.86
N LEU A 78 28.65 25.12 -4.86
CA LEU A 78 28.38 25.88 -6.09
C LEU A 78 29.52 25.76 -7.11
N GLN A 79 30.77 25.76 -6.63
CA GLN A 79 31.96 25.64 -7.47
C GLN A 79 32.08 24.24 -8.10
N GLU A 80 31.87 23.18 -7.31
CA GLU A 80 31.85 21.80 -7.81
C GLU A 80 30.70 21.59 -8.82
N ALA A 81 29.56 22.27 -8.62
CA ALA A 81 28.44 22.24 -9.53
C ALA A 81 28.79 22.91 -10.87
N ILE A 82 29.46 24.06 -10.82
CA ILE A 82 29.95 24.76 -12.01
C ILE A 82 30.97 23.92 -12.79
N VAL A 83 31.91 23.27 -12.11
CA VAL A 83 32.90 22.38 -12.75
C VAL A 83 32.20 21.18 -13.42
N LEU A 84 31.25 20.52 -12.75
CA LEU A 84 30.46 19.43 -13.33
C LEU A 84 29.51 19.87 -14.46
N MET A 85 29.18 21.16 -14.56
CA MET A 85 28.46 21.72 -15.70
C MET A 85 29.40 22.02 -16.86
N GLY A 86 30.63 22.48 -16.58
CA GLY A 86 31.69 22.69 -17.57
C GLY A 86 32.17 21.39 -18.22
N ASP A 87 32.36 20.33 -17.44
CA ASP A 87 32.73 19.00 -17.93
C ASP A 87 31.62 18.32 -18.76
N ARG A 88 30.39 18.85 -18.69
CA ARG A 88 29.22 18.40 -19.47
C ARG A 88 29.04 19.22 -20.76
N GLY A 89 30.12 19.80 -21.28
CA GLY A 89 30.09 20.58 -22.51
C GLY A 89 29.69 19.74 -23.73
N LEU A 90 28.69 20.27 -24.48
CA LEU A 90 28.18 19.86 -25.80
C LEU A 90 26.98 18.91 -25.81
N GLY A 91 25.78 19.46 -25.58
CA GLY A 91 24.54 18.78 -25.90
C GLY A 91 23.27 19.54 -25.54
N GLY A 92 23.07 20.73 -26.13
CA GLY A 92 21.75 21.35 -26.33
C GLY A 92 21.00 21.82 -25.08
N GLN A 93 20.91 23.14 -24.92
CA GLN A 93 19.73 23.75 -24.31
C GLN A 93 18.48 23.25 -25.02
N ASP A 94 17.49 22.83 -24.24
CA ASP A 94 16.13 23.32 -24.36
C ASP A 94 15.47 23.21 -22.98
N CYS A 95 15.31 24.37 -22.35
CA CYS A 95 14.47 24.54 -21.19
C CYS A 95 13.02 24.59 -21.67
N GLU A 96 12.23 23.56 -21.38
CA GLU A 96 10.79 23.71 -21.23
C GLU A 96 10.37 23.22 -19.84
N GLU A 97 9.93 24.19 -19.05
CA GLU A 97 9.27 24.03 -17.77
C GLU A 97 7.88 23.43 -18.02
N THR A 98 7.70 22.14 -17.75
CA THR A 98 6.38 21.62 -17.38
C THR A 98 6.51 20.65 -16.22
N THR A 99 5.76 20.99 -15.19
CA THR A 99 5.54 20.32 -13.92
C THR A 99 5.16 18.83 -14.06
N ALA A 100 5.35 18.13 -12.94
CA ALA A 100 4.78 16.82 -12.59
C ALA A 100 5.51 15.54 -13.03
N SER A 101 6.15 14.93 -12.03
CA SER A 101 6.08 13.51 -11.65
C SER A 101 6.36 12.41 -12.68
N GLY A 102 7.34 11.56 -12.34
CA GLY A 102 7.23 10.12 -12.56
C GLY A 102 8.15 9.53 -13.63
N GLY A 103 9.15 8.78 -13.17
CA GLY A 103 9.77 7.63 -13.85
C GLY A 103 10.16 7.80 -15.31
N ARG A 104 11.39 8.27 -15.57
CA ARG A 104 12.00 8.17 -16.91
C ARG A 104 12.90 6.94 -16.96
N THR A 105 12.36 5.83 -17.49
CA THR A 105 13.21 4.86 -18.18
C THR A 105 13.66 5.47 -19.51
N SER A 106 14.91 5.20 -19.81
CA SER A 106 15.72 5.72 -20.92
C SER A 106 15.20 5.34 -22.30
N GLY A 107 15.30 6.30 -23.23
CA GLY A 107 15.81 6.07 -24.58
C GLY A 107 15.10 5.03 -25.43
N GLY A 108 14.02 5.44 -26.10
CA GLY A 108 13.57 4.81 -27.33
C GLY A 108 13.08 5.91 -28.25
N GLU A 109 13.54 5.90 -29.50
CA GLU A 109 13.03 6.77 -30.58
C GLU A 109 11.50 6.90 -30.44
N ARG A 110 10.99 8.14 -30.49
CA ARG A 110 9.56 8.40 -30.33
C ARG A 110 8.82 7.72 -31.48
N ARG A 111 8.43 6.46 -31.30
CA ARG A 111 7.61 5.73 -32.27
C ARG A 111 6.37 6.57 -32.52
N VAL A 112 6.16 6.94 -33.77
CA VAL A 112 5.00 7.72 -34.19
C VAL A 112 3.75 7.02 -33.67
N ARG A 113 2.90 7.75 -32.94
CA ARG A 113 1.67 7.17 -32.39
C ARG A 113 0.77 6.73 -33.54
N LEU A 114 0.43 5.45 -33.53
CA LEU A 114 -0.51 4.84 -34.47
C LEU A 114 -1.90 4.78 -33.83
N CYS A 115 -2.94 4.97 -34.63
CA CYS A 115 -4.31 4.75 -34.22
C CYS A 115 -4.48 3.30 -33.72
N SER A 116 -5.05 3.09 -32.52
CA SER A 116 -5.23 1.73 -31.98
C SER A 116 -6.21 0.87 -32.78
N ASN A 117 -7.10 1.49 -33.58
CA ASN A 117 -8.07 0.76 -34.40
C ASN A 117 -7.46 0.37 -35.76
N CYS A 118 -6.94 1.33 -36.54
CA CYS A 118 -6.47 1.07 -37.91
C CYS A 118 -4.94 1.05 -38.06
N LYS A 119 -4.18 1.23 -36.98
CA LYS A 119 -2.71 1.25 -36.93
C LYS A 119 -2.04 2.26 -37.88
N LYS A 120 -2.77 3.27 -38.36
CA LYS A 120 -2.22 4.38 -39.19
C LYS A 120 -1.86 5.58 -38.31
N PRO A 121 -0.81 6.34 -38.64
CA PRO A 121 -0.48 7.58 -37.94
C PRO A 121 -1.46 8.72 -38.30
N GLY A 122 -1.41 9.84 -37.57
CA GLY A 122 -2.13 11.08 -37.91
C GLY A 122 -3.52 11.26 -37.28
N HIS A 123 -4.06 10.22 -36.63
CA HIS A 123 -5.33 10.31 -35.89
C HIS A 123 -5.36 9.29 -34.73
N ASN A 124 -6.33 9.43 -33.82
CA ASN A 124 -6.52 8.50 -32.71
C ASN A 124 -7.80 7.66 -32.93
N ALA A 125 -8.03 6.63 -32.11
CA ALA A 125 -9.19 5.75 -32.29
C ALA A 125 -10.55 6.46 -32.19
N ARG A 126 -10.62 7.61 -31.52
CA ARG A 126 -11.86 8.39 -31.39
C ARG A 126 -12.21 9.18 -32.64
N THR A 127 -11.23 9.44 -33.50
CA THR A 127 -11.41 10.18 -34.78
C THR A 127 -11.18 9.27 -35.99
N CYS A 128 -11.19 7.95 -35.80
CA CYS A 128 -10.96 6.97 -36.85
C CYS A 128 -12.21 6.82 -37.73
N GLN A 129 -12.14 7.28 -38.97
CA GLN A 129 -13.23 7.19 -39.95
C GLN A 129 -13.55 5.76 -40.41
N VAL A 130 -12.67 4.78 -40.15
CA VAL A 130 -12.85 3.37 -40.54
C VAL A 130 -13.98 2.69 -39.74
N VAL A 131 -14.41 3.24 -38.60
CA VAL A 131 -15.51 2.69 -37.80
C VAL A 131 -16.88 2.86 -38.47
N LEU A 132 -16.98 3.72 -39.50
CA LEU A 132 -18.26 4.07 -40.13
C LEU A 132 -18.67 3.17 -41.30
N GLU A 133 -17.85 2.22 -41.75
CA GLU A 133 -18.17 1.34 -42.90
C GLU A 133 -18.42 -0.14 -42.52
N MET A 134 -18.85 -0.42 -41.28
CA MET A 134 -19.21 -1.79 -40.86
C MET A 134 -20.64 -1.92 -40.32
N SER A 135 -21.54 -0.99 -40.68
CA SER A 135 -22.94 -1.02 -40.23
C SER A 135 -23.96 -1.07 -41.38
N GLU A 136 -23.50 -1.14 -42.63
CA GLU A 136 -24.38 -1.21 -43.80
C GLU A 136 -23.92 -2.33 -44.75
N GLU A 137 -24.09 -3.60 -44.35
CA GLU A 137 -24.30 -4.64 -45.36
C GLU A 137 -25.12 -5.84 -44.80
N SER A 138 -26.32 -5.96 -45.35
CA SER A 138 -27.21 -7.13 -45.41
C SER A 138 -28.01 -7.55 -44.18
N ASP A 139 -29.06 -6.76 -43.88
CA ASP A 139 -30.42 -7.31 -43.77
C ASP A 139 -30.94 -7.57 -45.19
N SER A 140 -31.23 -8.83 -45.54
CA SER A 140 -32.12 -9.22 -46.65
C SER A 140 -32.48 -10.71 -46.52
N GLU A 141 -33.75 -10.93 -46.18
CA GLU A 141 -34.67 -12.09 -46.35
C GLU A 141 -34.13 -13.53 -46.41
#